data_AF-X1A056-F1
#
_entry.id   AF-X1A056-F1
#
_cell.length_a   1.000
_cell.length_b   1.000
_cell.length_c   1.000
_cell.angle_alpha   90.00
_cell.angle_beta   90.00
_cell.angle_gamma   90.00
#
_symmetry.space_group_name_H-M   'P 1'
#
loop_
_entity.id
_entity.type
_entity.pdbx_description
1 polymer ?
#
loop_
_entity_poly.entity_id
_entity_poly.type
_entity_poly.pdbx_seq_one_letter_code
_entity_poly.pdbx_strand_id
1 'polypeptide(L)' 'MNTEKIKKVSVIIPTHNQKEILAKTLDYLVVQDYPKDQYEIIVV' A
#
# COMPACT_ATOMS: atom_id res chain seq x y z
N MET A 1 1.81 -23.88 14.01
CA MET A 1 2.17 -22.76 13.10
C MET A 1 2.27 -21.53 13.98
N ASN A 2 3.42 -20.87 14.07
CA ASN A 2 3.54 -19.62 14.83
C ASN A 2 2.69 -18.58 14.12
N THR A 3 1.48 -18.32 14.62
CA THR A 3 0.59 -17.28 14.13
C THR A 3 1.09 -15.96 14.68
N GLU A 4 2.24 -15.48 14.18
CA GLU A 4 2.54 -14.06 14.35
C GLU A 4 1.41 -13.28 13.67
N LYS A 5 0.67 -12.54 14.47
CA LYS A 5 -0.47 -11.75 14.02
C LYS A 5 0.01 -10.77 12.97
N ILE A 6 -0.49 -10.90 11.74
CA ILE A 6 -0.19 -10.00 10.63
C ILE A 6 -0.53 -8.57 11.08
N LYS A 7 0.42 -7.65 10.94
CA LYS A 7 0.27 -6.27 11.43
C LYS A 7 -0.64 -5.48 10.49
N LYS A 8 -1.35 -4.48 11.01
CA LYS A 8 -1.96 -3.48 10.14
C LYS A 8 -0.89 -2.52 9.63
N VAL A 9 -0.93 -2.22 8.34
CA VAL A 9 0.03 -1.33 7.68
C VAL A 9 -0.71 -0.24 6.92
N SER A 10 -0.29 1.00 7.11
CA SER A 10 -0.73 2.16 6.34
C SER A 10 0.42 2.64 5.46
N VAL A 11 0.21 2.67 4.15
CA VAL A 11 1.17 3.24 3.19
C VAL A 11 0.76 4.65 2.86
N ILE A 12 1.54 5.62 3.32
CA ILE A 12 1.32 7.04 3.07
C ILE A 12 2.19 7.45 1.89
N ILE A 13 1.56 7.97 0.82
CA ILE A 13 2.22 8.43 -0.39
C ILE A 13 2.07 9.95 -0.48
N PRO A 14 3.02 10.73 0.08
CA PRO A 14 3.06 12.17 -0.13
C PRO A 14 3.49 12.46 -1.58
N THR A 15 2.67 13.17 -2.34
CA THR A 15 2.97 13.48 -3.74
C THR A 15 2.32 14.77 -4.21
N HIS A 16 2.97 15.46 -5.16
CA HIS A 16 2.46 16.69 -5.75
C HIS A 16 2.80 16.74 -7.24
N ASN A 17 1.77 16.79 -8.09
CA ASN A 17 1.88 16.82 -9.56
C ASN A 17 2.68 15.66 -10.21
N GLN A 18 2.78 14.49 -9.58
CA GLN A 18 3.51 13.33 -10.13
C GLN A 18 2.56 12.23 -10.64
N LYS A 19 1.66 12.57 -11.56
CA LYS A 19 0.62 11.65 -12.08
C LYS A 19 1.16 10.30 -12.54
N GLU A 20 2.22 10.30 -13.35
CA GLU A 20 2.74 9.07 -13.97
C GLU A 20 3.42 8.14 -12.95
N ILE A 21 4.15 8.70 -11.99
CA ILE A 21 4.81 7.94 -10.94
C ILE A 21 3.76 7.39 -9.97
N LEU A 22 2.80 8.22 -9.56
CA LEU A 22 1.72 7.79 -8.68
C LEU A 22 0.93 6.62 -9.28
N ALA A 23 0.58 6.68 -10.57
CA ALA A 23 -0.12 5.59 -11.25
C ALA A 23 0.66 4.28 -11.16
N LYS A 24 1.96 4.30 -11.54
CA LYS A 24 2.82 3.12 -11.45
C LYS A 24 2.96 2.61 -10.02
N THR A 25 3.10 3.50 -9.05
CA THR A 25 3.19 3.13 -7.63
C THR A 25 1.91 2.40 -7.19
N LEU A 26 0.73 2.93 -7.52
CA LEU A 26 -0.54 2.30 -7.17
C LEU A 26 -0.71 0.94 -7.84
N ASP A 27 -0.33 0.79 -9.11
CA ASP A 27 -0.38 -0.49 -9.82
C ASP A 27 0.40 -1.59 -9.08
N TYR A 28 1.59 -1.26 -8.56
CA TYR A 28 2.40 -2.20 -7.78
C TYR A 28 1.83 -2.47 -6.38
N LEU A 29 1.32 -1.44 -5.69
CA LEU A 29 0.80 -1.60 -4.34
C LEU A 29 -0.50 -2.42 -4.30
N VAL A 30 -1.33 -2.35 -5.34
CA VAL A 30 -2.58 -3.11 -5.42
C VAL A 30 -2.34 -4.61 -5.60
N VAL A 31 -1.23 -5.03 -6.21
CA VAL A 31 -0.94 -6.46 -6.49
C VAL A 31 -0.10 -7.17 -5.42
N GLN A 32 0.17 -6.51 -4.28
CA GLN A 32 0.92 -7.12 -3.19
C GLN A 32 0.22 -8.37 -2.61
N ASP A 33 1.00 -9.34 -2.15
CA ASP A 33 0.55 -10.56 -1.48
C ASP A 33 0.16 -10.35 0.00
N TYR A 34 0.35 -9.13 0.52
CA TYR A 34 -0.14 -8.74 1.84
C TYR A 34 -1.67 -8.80 1.91
N PRO A 35 -2.27 -9.31 3.00
CA PRO A 35 -3.71 -9.37 3.15
C PRO A 35 -4.37 -8.00 2.98
N LYS A 36 -5.34 -7.92 2.07
CA LYS A 36 -5.98 -6.66 1.67
C LYS A 36 -6.76 -6.00 2.81
N ASP A 37 -7.19 -6.76 3.80
CA ASP A 37 -7.88 -6.30 5.01
C ASP A 37 -6.92 -5.78 6.10
N GLN A 38 -5.62 -5.99 5.95
CA GLN A 38 -4.57 -5.53 6.86
C GLN A 38 -3.75 -4.36 6.30
N TYR A 39 -4.17 -3.80 5.16
CA TYR A 39 -3.38 -2.87 4.36
C TYR A 39 -4.23 -1.74 3.79
N GLU A 40 -3.79 -0.49 3.96
CA GLU A 40 -4.42 0.69 3.37
C GLU A 40 -3.40 1.59 2.66
N ILE A 41 -3.85 2.31 1.63
CA ILE A 41 -3.06 3.28 0.89
C ILE A 41 -3.70 4.65 1.07
N ILE A 42 -2.94 5.63 1.55
CA ILE A 42 -3.37 7.01 1.76
C ILE A 42 -2.47 7.91 0.90
N VAL A 43 -3.07 8.60 -0.06
CA VAL A 43 -2.35 9.57 -0.91
C VAL A 43 -2.59 10.97 -0.34
N VAL A 44 -1.49 11.71 -0.11
CA VAL A 44 -1.50 13.07 0.48
C VAL A 44 -0.77 14.05 -0.41
#